data_AF-A0A933R9M4-F1
#
_entry.id   AF-A0A933R9M4-F1
#
_cell.length_a   1.000
_cell.length_b   1.000
_cell.length_c   1.000
_cell.angle_alpha   90.00
_cell.angle_beta   90.00
_cell.angle_gamma   90.00
#
_symmetry.space_group_name_H-M   'P 1'
#
loop_
_entity.id
_entity.type
_entity.pdbx_description
1 polymer ?
#
loop_
_entity_poly.entity_id
_entity_poly.type
_entity_poly.pdbx_seq_one_letter_code
_entity_poly.pdbx_strand_id
1 'polypeptide(L)'
;MVLLIAAATMAVPPVGLVTRSAAADPADAVGQVDAAASVGGVAGRTPVEGDVVSINQFGELSDGLRDKAQAVARAINAPSALGRGFTIGLHAVHRGAATVQEAVGPGGLWQYPVNVTALPVDAIGRVMSFEVSSLVARGFVVMGQTSAALRGAQAGDTVDLVAADGGIRTFTIGAVVPDAEIGGTEIVMSFDQADAVGATIVTRVVIFGSFSRVALDEAGTDRASRSRGTRRTPMVCWASPRPRRPSASSPSASTASTA
;
A
#
# COMPACT_ATOMS: atom_id res chain seq x y z
N MET A 1 26.52 -72.19 63.93
CA MET A 1 25.42 -72.59 63.03
C MET A 1 25.57 -71.75 61.77
N VAL A 2 25.76 -72.44 60.65
CA VAL A 2 26.19 -71.93 59.35
C VAL A 2 24.95 -71.50 58.53
N LEU A 3 25.19 -70.71 57.46
CA LEU A 3 24.36 -70.59 56.24
C LEU A 3 23.21 -69.56 56.28
N LEU A 4 22.83 -68.80 55.24
CA LEU A 4 23.23 -68.67 53.83
C LEU A 4 22.74 -67.26 53.39
N ILE A 5 23.56 -66.41 52.76
CA ILE A 5 23.07 -65.20 52.07
C ILE A 5 22.88 -65.57 50.60
N ALA A 6 21.62 -65.57 50.13
CA ALA A 6 21.28 -65.80 48.74
C ALA A 6 21.57 -64.52 47.93
N ALA A 7 22.54 -64.60 47.01
CA ALA A 7 22.80 -63.56 46.02
C ALA A 7 21.85 -63.75 44.83
N ALA A 8 20.93 -62.82 44.63
CA ALA A 8 20.09 -62.76 43.45
C ALA A 8 20.85 -62.03 42.33
N THR A 9 21.25 -62.77 41.30
CA THR A 9 21.87 -62.25 40.08
C THR A 9 20.79 -61.57 39.22
N MET A 10 20.75 -60.24 39.22
CA MET A 10 19.91 -59.48 38.29
C MET A 10 20.57 -59.51 36.90
N ALA A 11 19.93 -60.19 35.95
CA ALA A 11 20.31 -60.16 34.54
C ALA A 11 19.99 -58.78 33.94
N VAL A 12 21.02 -58.05 33.53
CA VAL A 12 20.88 -56.79 32.79
C VAL A 12 20.56 -57.15 31.33
N PRO A 13 19.44 -56.69 30.75
CA PRO A 13 19.15 -56.92 29.34
C PRO A 13 20.14 -56.13 28.47
N PRO A 14 20.55 -56.66 27.29
CA PRO A 14 21.41 -55.93 26.38
C PRO A 14 20.72 -54.65 25.92
N VAL A 15 21.41 -53.52 26.08
CA VAL A 15 21.03 -52.22 25.52
C VAL A 15 20.97 -52.40 24.00
N GLY A 16 19.76 -52.42 23.46
CA GLY A 16 19.54 -52.39 22.02
C GLY A 16 20.16 -51.13 21.44
N LEU A 17 21.16 -51.30 20.58
CA LEU A 17 21.75 -50.21 19.80
C LEU A 17 20.64 -49.69 18.87
N VAL A 18 19.99 -48.59 19.25
CA VAL A 18 19.10 -47.85 18.35
C VAL A 18 19.99 -47.22 17.30
N THR A 19 20.13 -47.88 16.16
CA THR A 19 20.66 -47.26 14.95
C THR A 19 19.71 -46.13 14.58
N ARG A 20 20.13 -44.87 14.78
CA ARG A 20 19.45 -43.74 14.18
C ARG A 20 19.38 -44.02 12.68
N SER A 21 18.18 -44.22 12.17
CA SER A 21 17.96 -44.10 10.73
C SER A 21 18.37 -42.68 10.38
N ALA A 22 19.41 -42.54 9.55
CA ALA A 22 19.78 -41.25 9.00
C ALA A 22 18.57 -40.77 8.19
N ALA A 23 17.79 -39.86 8.77
CA ALA A 23 16.86 -39.08 7.98
C ALA A 23 17.71 -38.37 6.94
N ALA A 24 17.45 -38.65 5.66
CA ALA A 24 18.14 -38.01 4.55
C ALA A 24 18.15 -36.49 4.76
N ASP A 25 19.31 -35.88 4.61
CA ASP A 25 19.43 -34.44 4.62
C ASP A 25 18.52 -33.91 3.48
N PRO A 26 17.60 -32.96 3.70
CA PRO A 26 16.84 -32.36 2.61
C PRO A 26 17.74 -31.70 1.53
N ALA A 27 19.04 -31.57 1.78
CA ALA A 27 20.04 -31.20 0.79
C ALA A 27 20.49 -32.33 -0.16
N ASP A 28 20.26 -33.61 0.16
CA ASP A 28 20.81 -34.77 -0.57
C ASP A 28 20.02 -35.18 -1.84
N ALA A 29 19.03 -34.38 -2.25
CA ALA A 29 18.25 -34.64 -3.47
C ALA A 29 18.27 -33.46 -4.45
N VAL A 30 19.33 -32.66 -4.49
CA VAL A 30 19.58 -31.82 -5.67
C VAL A 30 20.17 -32.74 -6.75
N GLY A 31 19.30 -33.23 -7.64
CA GLY A 31 19.72 -33.97 -8.83
C GLY A 31 20.84 -33.23 -9.57
N GLN A 32 21.77 -33.98 -10.13
CA GLN A 32 22.93 -33.46 -10.84
C GLN A 32 22.50 -32.38 -11.86
N VAL A 33 23.04 -31.17 -11.74
CA VAL A 33 22.73 -30.07 -12.66
C VAL A 33 23.60 -30.27 -13.91
N ASP A 34 23.08 -31.01 -14.88
CA ASP A 34 23.84 -31.41 -16.09
C ASP A 34 23.80 -30.38 -17.22
N ALA A 35 23.29 -29.17 -16.97
CA ALA A 35 23.25 -28.08 -17.95
C ALA A 35 23.41 -26.70 -17.30
N ALA A 36 23.97 -25.75 -18.04
CA ALA A 36 24.01 -24.36 -17.63
C ALA A 36 22.60 -23.80 -17.46
N ALA A 37 22.37 -23.03 -16.40
CA ALA A 37 21.10 -22.37 -16.16
C ALA A 37 20.80 -21.38 -17.30
N SER A 38 19.62 -21.49 -17.90
CA SER A 38 19.11 -20.53 -18.87
C SER A 38 18.12 -19.58 -18.19
N VAL A 39 18.18 -18.29 -18.54
CA VAL A 39 17.22 -17.30 -18.05
C VAL A 39 15.92 -17.48 -18.83
N GLY A 40 14.90 -18.03 -18.17
CA GLY A 40 13.56 -18.25 -18.77
C GLY A 40 12.69 -16.99 -18.86
N GLY A 41 13.10 -15.89 -18.23
CA GLY A 41 12.37 -14.61 -18.22
C GLY A 41 12.90 -13.65 -17.17
N VAL A 42 12.40 -12.41 -17.20
CA VAL A 42 12.64 -11.43 -16.14
C VAL A 42 11.84 -11.84 -14.91
N ALA A 43 12.48 -11.93 -13.75
CA ALA A 43 11.78 -12.20 -12.50
C ALA A 43 10.75 -11.09 -12.22
N GLY A 44 9.47 -11.45 -12.17
CA GLY A 44 8.39 -10.57 -11.74
C GLY A 44 8.19 -10.67 -10.23
N ARG A 45 7.84 -9.55 -9.57
CA ARG A 45 7.35 -9.61 -8.20
C ARG A 45 5.91 -10.11 -8.19
N THR A 46 5.61 -11.05 -7.30
CA THR A 46 4.22 -11.38 -6.98
C THR A 46 3.60 -10.20 -6.23
N PRO A 47 2.44 -9.67 -6.66
CA PRO A 47 1.73 -8.66 -5.91
C PRO A 47 1.41 -9.20 -4.52
N VAL A 48 1.81 -8.48 -3.47
CA VAL A 48 1.34 -8.79 -2.12
C VAL A 48 -0.02 -8.14 -2.00
N GLU A 49 -1.08 -8.95 -1.99
CA GLU A 49 -2.43 -8.45 -1.75
C GLU A 49 -2.47 -7.88 -0.31
N GLY A 50 -2.59 -6.56 -0.25
CA GLY A 50 -2.58 -5.79 0.99
C GLY A 50 -3.80 -4.89 1.04
N ASP A 51 -4.30 -4.69 2.24
CA ASP A 51 -5.32 -3.69 2.49
C ASP A 51 -4.66 -2.34 2.75
N VAL A 52 -5.38 -1.26 2.48
CA VAL A 52 -4.93 0.11 2.71
C VAL A 52 -6.07 0.90 3.31
N VAL A 53 -5.78 1.62 4.40
CA VAL A 53 -6.71 2.52 5.08
C VAL A 53 -6.05 3.87 5.27
N SER A 54 -6.69 4.92 4.78
CA SER A 54 -6.28 6.30 5.02
C SER A 54 -7.18 6.92 6.09
N ILE A 55 -6.55 7.48 7.12
CA ILE A 55 -7.19 8.28 8.16
C ILE A 55 -6.75 9.72 7.95
N ASN A 56 -7.68 10.58 7.52
CA ASN A 56 -7.40 11.97 7.18
C ASN A 56 -8.16 12.97 8.06
N GLN A 57 -7.60 14.17 8.15
CA GLN A 57 -8.23 15.34 8.73
C GLN A 57 -8.16 16.48 7.70
N PHE A 58 -9.18 17.35 7.67
CA PHE A 58 -9.06 18.60 6.95
C PHE A 58 -8.05 19.52 7.65
N GLY A 59 -7.09 20.04 6.87
CA GLY A 59 -5.96 20.79 7.41
C GLY A 59 -4.92 19.88 8.07
N GLU A 60 -4.14 20.44 8.98
CA GLU A 60 -3.09 19.71 9.68
C GLU A 60 -3.64 18.56 10.53
N LEU A 61 -3.02 17.39 10.40
CA LEU A 61 -3.33 16.21 11.19
C LEU A 61 -2.89 16.45 12.63
N SER A 62 -3.87 16.56 13.54
CA SER A 62 -3.60 16.71 14.97
C SER A 62 -2.77 15.55 15.54
N ASP A 63 -1.86 15.87 16.45
CA ASP A 63 -1.00 14.86 17.10
C ASP A 63 -1.83 13.77 17.78
N GLY A 64 -2.92 14.14 18.45
CA GLY A 64 -3.82 13.17 19.08
C GLY A 64 -4.47 12.18 18.10
N LEU A 65 -4.82 12.60 16.88
CA LEU A 65 -5.34 11.68 15.85
C LEU A 65 -4.21 10.85 15.24
N ARG A 66 -3.05 11.47 15.00
CA ARG A 66 -1.84 10.81 14.49
C ARG A 66 -1.39 9.67 15.41
N ASP A 67 -1.24 9.95 16.71
CA ASP A 67 -0.80 9.01 17.72
C ASP A 67 -1.78 7.84 17.86
N LYS A 68 -3.09 8.13 17.82
CA LYS A 68 -4.13 7.10 17.85
C LYS A 68 -4.07 6.20 16.62
N ALA A 69 -4.00 6.77 15.42
CA ALA A 69 -3.92 6.01 14.18
C ALA A 69 -2.68 5.10 14.15
N GLN A 70 -1.51 5.63 14.54
CA GLN A 70 -0.29 4.85 14.63
C GLN A 70 -0.34 3.80 15.74
N ALA A 71 -0.97 4.10 16.88
CA ALA A 71 -1.17 3.11 17.93
C ALA A 71 -2.09 1.98 17.44
N VAL A 72 -3.11 2.28 16.65
CA VAL A 72 -4.00 1.27 16.03
C VAL A 72 -3.19 0.40 15.08
N ALA A 73 -2.41 0.99 14.17
CA ALA A 73 -1.52 0.25 13.28
C ALA A 73 -0.59 -0.71 14.04
N ARG A 74 0.06 -0.23 15.11
CA ARG A 74 0.91 -1.06 15.98
C ARG A 74 0.15 -2.21 16.65
N ALA A 75 -1.08 -1.98 17.10
CA ALA A 75 -1.89 -3.01 17.78
C ALA A 75 -2.25 -4.17 16.85
N ILE A 76 -2.43 -3.91 15.56
CA ILE A 76 -2.73 -4.94 14.55
C ILE A 76 -1.49 -5.40 13.78
N ASN A 77 -0.28 -5.02 14.24
CA ASN A 77 1.00 -5.30 13.58
C ASN A 77 1.04 -4.89 12.11
N ALA A 78 0.39 -3.76 11.76
CA ALA A 78 0.39 -3.20 10.43
C ALA A 78 1.37 -2.02 10.32
N PRO A 79 2.12 -1.90 9.20
CA PRO A 79 2.89 -0.71 8.93
C PRO A 79 1.98 0.50 8.69
N SER A 80 2.52 1.69 8.97
CA SER A 80 1.84 2.96 8.69
C SER A 80 2.83 4.04 8.26
N ALA A 81 2.34 5.00 7.47
CA ALA A 81 3.10 6.15 7.02
C ALA A 81 2.28 7.43 7.17
N LEU A 82 2.97 8.55 7.40
CA LEU A 82 2.34 9.86 7.27
C LEU A 82 2.20 10.20 5.80
N GLY A 83 1.15 10.93 5.46
CA GLY A 83 0.92 11.40 4.09
C GLY A 83 0.39 12.82 4.05
N ARG A 84 0.51 13.43 2.87
CA ARG A 84 0.03 14.77 2.60
C ARG A 84 -0.95 14.70 1.44
N GLY A 85 -2.16 15.16 1.70
CA GLY A 85 -3.19 15.40 0.70
C GLY A 85 -3.42 16.89 0.58
N PHE A 86 -3.31 17.42 -0.62
CA PHE A 86 -3.54 18.83 -0.89
C PHE A 86 -4.04 19.04 -2.32
N THR A 87 -4.59 20.21 -2.57
CA THR A 87 -4.93 20.67 -3.92
C THR A 87 -3.90 21.71 -4.32
N ILE A 88 -3.36 21.61 -5.53
CA ILE A 88 -2.42 22.58 -6.10
C ILE A 88 -2.94 23.10 -7.44
N GLY A 89 -2.53 24.29 -7.85
CA GLY A 89 -2.86 24.83 -9.16
C GLY A 89 -1.98 24.20 -10.24
N LEU A 90 -2.58 23.63 -11.27
CA LEU A 90 -1.92 23.33 -12.53
C LEU A 90 -2.04 24.55 -13.44
N HIS A 91 -0.89 25.11 -13.82
CA HIS A 91 -0.81 26.22 -14.75
C HIS A 91 -0.74 25.72 -16.20
N ALA A 92 0.16 24.79 -16.51
CA ALA A 92 0.35 24.30 -17.86
C ALA A 92 0.84 22.85 -17.92
N VAL A 93 0.62 22.22 -19.08
CA VAL A 93 1.19 20.95 -19.49
C VAL A 93 1.94 21.17 -20.80
N HIS A 94 3.18 20.70 -20.88
CA HIS A 94 4.02 20.84 -22.07
C HIS A 94 4.51 19.49 -22.58
N ARG A 95 4.62 19.38 -23.91
CA ARG A 95 5.24 18.26 -24.61
C ARG A 95 6.46 18.78 -25.35
N GLY A 96 7.63 18.64 -24.72
CA GLY A 96 8.83 19.34 -25.17
C GLY A 96 8.61 20.85 -25.13
N ALA A 97 8.76 21.52 -26.27
CA ALA A 97 8.54 22.97 -26.38
C ALA A 97 7.08 23.37 -26.66
N ALA A 98 6.18 22.40 -26.89
CA ALA A 98 4.80 22.68 -27.24
C ALA A 98 3.89 22.68 -26.00
N THR A 99 3.10 23.74 -25.84
CA THR A 99 2.03 23.78 -24.83
C THR A 99 0.89 22.85 -25.24
N VAL A 100 0.61 21.84 -24.42
CA VAL A 100 -0.52 20.91 -24.60
C VAL A 100 -1.78 21.51 -24.00
N GLN A 101 -1.66 22.08 -22.81
CA GLN A 101 -2.74 22.77 -22.12
C GLN A 101 -2.15 23.90 -21.27
N GLU A 102 -2.85 25.01 -21.20
CA GLU A 102 -2.51 26.13 -20.34
C GLU A 102 -3.78 26.73 -19.75
N ALA A 103 -3.74 27.08 -18.48
CA ALA A 103 -4.79 27.78 -17.77
C ALA A 103 -4.75 29.27 -18.17
N VAL A 104 -5.34 29.59 -19.31
CA VAL A 104 -5.42 30.96 -19.82
C VAL A 104 -6.59 31.68 -19.18
N GLY A 105 -6.31 32.84 -18.57
CA GLY A 105 -7.34 33.73 -18.04
C GLY A 105 -6.88 35.17 -17.92
N PRO A 106 -7.79 36.10 -17.62
CA PRO A 106 -7.45 37.52 -17.45
C PRO A 106 -6.30 37.69 -16.45
N GLY A 107 -5.23 38.34 -16.89
CA GLY A 107 -4.04 38.57 -16.06
C GLY A 107 -3.08 37.38 -15.90
N GLY A 108 -3.31 36.24 -16.56
CA GLY A 108 -2.40 35.08 -16.51
C GLY A 108 -2.38 34.32 -15.17
N LEU A 109 -3.42 34.53 -14.34
CA LEU A 109 -3.48 33.99 -12.97
C LEU A 109 -4.37 32.75 -12.83
N TRP A 110 -4.90 32.22 -13.93
CA TRP A 110 -5.78 31.07 -13.87
C TRP A 110 -4.98 29.78 -13.63
N GLN A 111 -5.62 28.85 -12.95
CA GLN A 111 -5.04 27.55 -12.62
C GLN A 111 -6.17 26.52 -12.51
N TYR A 112 -5.90 25.30 -12.97
CA TYR A 112 -6.80 24.17 -12.76
C TYR A 112 -6.45 23.50 -11.43
N PRO A 113 -7.38 23.40 -10.46
CA PRO A 113 -7.10 22.68 -9.23
C PRO A 113 -6.83 21.19 -9.55
N VAL A 114 -5.74 20.65 -9.00
CA VAL A 114 -5.39 19.22 -9.06
C VAL A 114 -5.21 18.65 -7.67
N ASN A 115 -5.80 17.48 -7.41
CA ASN A 115 -5.63 16.74 -6.17
C ASN A 115 -4.34 15.93 -6.16
N VAL A 116 -3.52 16.16 -5.14
CA VAL A 116 -2.20 15.54 -4.98
C VAL A 116 -2.18 14.70 -3.73
N THR A 117 -1.54 13.53 -3.85
CA THR A 117 -1.12 12.72 -2.72
C THR A 117 0.40 12.65 -2.72
N ALA A 118 1.02 13.12 -1.64
CA ALA A 118 2.43 12.93 -1.38
C ALA A 118 2.62 11.94 -0.23
N LEU A 119 3.55 11.01 -0.42
CA LEU A 119 3.89 9.96 0.53
C LEU A 119 5.42 9.74 0.54
N PRO A 120 5.98 9.16 1.62
CA PRO A 120 7.32 8.60 1.59
C PRO A 120 7.44 7.57 0.46
N VAL A 121 8.58 7.56 -0.24
CA VAL A 121 8.80 6.72 -1.43
C VAL A 121 8.60 5.23 -1.13
N ASP A 122 9.06 4.78 0.04
CA ASP A 122 8.88 3.42 0.53
C ASP A 122 7.41 3.07 0.77
N ALA A 123 6.62 4.02 1.30
CA ALA A 123 5.18 3.85 1.47
C ALA A 123 4.44 3.78 0.13
N ILE A 124 4.82 4.59 -0.87
CA ILE A 124 4.25 4.51 -2.23
C ILE A 124 4.40 3.10 -2.79
N GLY A 125 5.57 2.49 -2.63
CA GLY A 125 5.85 1.14 -3.16
C GLY A 125 5.05 0.03 -2.50
N ARG A 126 4.48 0.30 -1.32
CA ARG A 126 3.65 -0.64 -0.56
C ARG A 126 2.15 -0.39 -0.72
N VAL A 127 1.77 0.87 -0.91
CA VAL A 127 0.37 1.32 -0.98
C VAL A 127 -0.16 1.29 -2.41
N MET A 128 0.70 1.60 -3.38
CA MET A 128 0.38 1.66 -4.81
C MET A 128 1.13 0.52 -5.50
N SER A 129 2.16 0.85 -6.28
CA SER A 129 3.03 -0.13 -6.93
C SER A 129 4.50 0.26 -6.80
N PHE A 130 5.36 -0.75 -6.97
CA PHE A 130 6.80 -0.53 -6.99
C PHE A 130 7.21 0.36 -8.17
N GLU A 131 6.54 0.21 -9.30
CA GLU A 131 6.73 0.99 -10.52
C GLU A 131 6.48 2.47 -10.25
N VAL A 132 5.34 2.82 -9.63
CA VAL A 132 5.02 4.20 -9.23
C VAL A 132 6.08 4.73 -8.26
N SER A 133 6.46 3.96 -7.25
CA SER A 133 7.51 4.33 -6.29
C SER A 133 8.86 4.59 -6.98
N SER A 134 9.27 3.76 -7.93
CA SER A 134 10.54 3.88 -8.65
C SER A 134 10.61 5.13 -9.54
N LEU A 135 9.47 5.58 -10.07
CA LEU A 135 9.36 6.82 -10.84
C LEU A 135 9.48 8.02 -9.90
N VAL A 136 8.71 8.01 -8.82
CA VAL A 136 8.72 9.09 -7.81
C VAL A 136 10.09 9.22 -7.15
N ALA A 137 10.78 8.11 -6.86
CA ALA A 137 12.14 8.08 -6.34
C ALA A 137 13.16 8.81 -7.24
N ARG A 138 12.90 8.86 -8.55
CA ARG A 138 13.75 9.55 -9.55
C ARG A 138 13.35 11.01 -9.76
N GLY A 139 12.40 11.53 -9.00
CA GLY A 139 11.91 12.91 -9.11
C GLY A 139 10.84 13.11 -10.18
N PHE A 140 10.29 12.05 -10.75
CA PHE A 140 9.10 12.14 -11.61
C PHE A 140 7.83 12.27 -10.78
N VAL A 141 6.78 12.83 -11.37
CA VAL A 141 5.41 12.70 -10.85
C VAL A 141 4.67 11.61 -11.61
N VAL A 142 3.69 10.99 -10.97
CA VAL A 142 2.78 10.04 -11.63
C VAL A 142 1.40 10.66 -11.70
N MET A 143 0.75 10.60 -12.87
CA MET A 143 -0.56 11.18 -13.10
C MET A 143 -1.61 10.10 -13.33
N GLY A 144 -2.82 10.30 -12.80
CA GLY A 144 -3.97 9.43 -13.05
C GLY A 144 -4.47 9.54 -14.49
N GLN A 145 -4.91 8.41 -15.06
CA GLN A 145 -5.41 8.32 -16.43
C GLN A 145 -6.53 9.32 -16.74
N THR A 146 -7.50 9.50 -15.83
CA THR A 146 -8.59 10.45 -16.05
C THR A 146 -8.07 11.89 -16.09
N SER A 147 -7.19 12.23 -15.15
CA SER A 147 -6.55 13.55 -15.08
C SER A 147 -5.71 13.84 -16.33
N ALA A 148 -4.92 12.86 -16.78
CA ALA A 148 -4.10 12.96 -17.96
C ALA A 148 -4.95 13.16 -19.23
N ALA A 149 -6.02 12.36 -19.38
CA ALA A 149 -6.93 12.47 -20.52
C ALA A 149 -7.63 13.83 -20.60
N LEU A 150 -8.11 14.36 -19.46
CA LEU A 150 -8.71 15.70 -19.39
C LEU A 150 -7.75 16.83 -19.78
N ARG A 151 -6.45 16.60 -19.58
CA ARG A 151 -5.38 17.58 -19.79
C ARG A 151 -4.60 17.38 -21.09
N GLY A 152 -4.90 16.32 -21.84
CA GLY A 152 -4.11 15.89 -23.00
C GLY A 152 -2.69 15.42 -22.67
N ALA A 153 -2.40 15.18 -21.38
CA ALA A 153 -1.07 14.86 -20.88
C ALA A 153 -0.71 13.39 -21.13
N GLN A 154 0.59 13.11 -21.29
CA GLN A 154 1.12 11.76 -21.39
C GLN A 154 2.45 11.62 -20.63
N ALA A 155 2.96 10.39 -20.49
CA ALA A 155 4.29 10.16 -19.93
C ALA A 155 5.36 10.87 -20.78
N GLY A 156 6.31 11.53 -20.12
CA GLY A 156 7.34 12.36 -20.73
C GLY A 156 6.97 13.85 -20.86
N ASP A 157 5.69 14.21 -20.74
CA ASP A 157 5.27 15.61 -20.68
C ASP A 157 5.71 16.23 -19.34
N THR A 158 5.81 17.55 -19.28
CA THR A 158 6.06 18.31 -18.05
C THR A 158 4.81 19.06 -17.61
N VAL A 159 4.61 19.15 -16.29
CA VAL A 159 3.51 19.91 -15.67
C VAL A 159 4.07 21.06 -14.85
N ASP A 160 3.49 22.23 -15.02
CA ASP A 160 3.80 23.44 -14.29
C ASP A 160 2.80 23.62 -13.16
N LEU A 161 3.25 23.44 -11.92
CA LEU A 161 2.43 23.56 -10.73
C LEU A 161 2.71 24.88 -10.01
N VAL A 162 1.66 25.55 -9.57
CA VAL A 162 1.73 26.81 -8.82
C VAL A 162 1.97 26.50 -7.35
N ALA A 163 3.17 26.79 -6.86
CA ALA A 163 3.57 26.58 -5.48
C ALA A 163 2.89 27.58 -4.52
N ALA A 164 2.99 27.31 -3.21
CA ALA A 164 2.40 28.15 -2.18
C ALA A 164 2.95 29.60 -2.15
N ASP A 165 4.14 29.82 -2.69
CA ASP A 165 4.75 31.15 -2.87
C ASP A 165 4.28 31.88 -4.15
N GLY A 166 3.39 31.26 -4.93
CA GLY A 166 2.91 31.75 -6.22
C GLY A 166 3.85 31.46 -7.40
N GLY A 167 5.03 30.90 -7.16
CA GLY A 167 5.99 30.54 -8.20
C GLY A 167 5.62 29.24 -8.91
N ILE A 168 6.09 29.08 -10.14
CA ILE A 168 5.93 27.83 -10.89
C ILE A 168 7.02 26.82 -10.48
N ARG A 169 6.62 25.55 -10.36
CA ARG A 169 7.51 24.39 -10.23
C ARG A 169 7.15 23.38 -11.31
N THR A 170 8.13 23.02 -12.12
CA THR A 170 7.95 22.10 -13.23
C THR A 170 8.34 20.69 -12.82
N PHE A 171 7.49 19.71 -13.10
CA PHE A 171 7.77 18.30 -12.87
C PHE A 171 7.50 17.49 -14.13
N THR A 172 8.32 16.47 -14.39
CA THR A 172 8.09 15.55 -15.51
C THR A 172 7.14 14.42 -15.10
N ILE A 173 6.14 14.14 -15.92
CA ILE A 173 5.26 12.98 -15.78
C ILE A 173 6.05 11.72 -16.16
N GLY A 174 6.38 10.89 -15.18
CA GLY A 174 7.09 9.64 -15.41
C GLY A 174 6.18 8.53 -15.97
N ALA A 175 4.91 8.53 -15.58
CA ALA A 175 3.90 7.62 -16.08
C ALA A 175 2.49 8.19 -15.93
N VAL A 176 1.60 7.73 -16.80
CA VAL A 176 0.15 7.82 -16.64
C VAL A 176 -0.36 6.43 -16.29
N VAL A 177 -1.07 6.31 -15.17
CA VAL A 177 -1.51 5.02 -14.61
C VAL A 177 -3.01 5.03 -14.32
N PRO A 178 -3.69 3.87 -14.27
CA PRO A 178 -5.10 3.80 -13.89
C PRO A 178 -5.35 4.50 -12.55
N ASP A 179 -6.43 5.27 -12.44
CA ASP A 179 -6.70 6.07 -11.23
C ASP A 179 -6.77 5.20 -9.95
N ALA A 180 -7.27 3.97 -10.08
CA ALA A 180 -7.35 3.00 -8.99
C ALA A 180 -5.97 2.56 -8.46
N GLU A 181 -4.90 2.65 -9.25
CA GLU A 181 -3.54 2.30 -8.83
C GLU A 181 -2.94 3.36 -7.91
N ILE A 182 -3.37 4.62 -8.03
CA ILE A 182 -2.80 5.77 -7.30
C ILE A 182 -3.73 6.37 -6.25
N GLY A 183 -4.73 5.63 -5.78
CA GLY A 183 -5.60 6.16 -4.73
C GLY A 183 -6.74 7.05 -5.24
N GLY A 184 -6.98 7.12 -6.56
CA GLY A 184 -7.93 8.06 -7.17
C GLY A 184 -7.48 9.53 -7.14
N THR A 185 -6.23 9.80 -6.73
CA THR A 185 -5.64 11.14 -6.78
C THR A 185 -5.30 11.52 -8.23
N GLU A 186 -5.14 12.81 -8.53
CA GLU A 186 -4.73 13.22 -9.87
C GLU A 186 -3.21 13.13 -10.07
N ILE A 187 -2.42 13.45 -9.03
CA ILE A 187 -0.96 13.37 -9.04
C ILE A 187 -0.42 12.69 -7.77
N VAL A 188 0.59 11.84 -7.94
CA VAL A 188 1.43 11.29 -6.86
C VAL A 188 2.84 11.86 -6.94
N MET A 189 3.38 12.25 -5.79
CA MET A 189 4.74 12.77 -5.65
C MET A 189 5.38 12.38 -4.30
N SER A 190 6.68 12.64 -4.13
CA SER A 190 7.41 12.44 -2.89
C SER A 190 7.19 13.60 -1.91
N PHE A 191 7.68 13.45 -0.69
CA PHE A 191 7.73 14.56 0.27
C PHE A 191 8.65 15.69 -0.18
N ASP A 192 9.81 15.39 -0.77
CA ASP A 192 10.72 16.43 -1.26
C ASP A 192 10.08 17.26 -2.38
N GLN A 193 9.34 16.62 -3.29
CA GLN A 193 8.58 17.30 -4.35
C GLN A 193 7.44 18.14 -3.75
N ALA A 194 6.74 17.63 -2.74
CA ALA A 194 5.72 18.38 -2.03
C ALA A 194 6.30 19.59 -1.26
N ASP A 195 7.48 19.44 -0.66
CA ASP A 195 8.20 20.53 0.01
C ASP A 195 8.61 21.61 -1.00
N ALA A 196 9.02 21.22 -2.22
CA ALA A 196 9.38 22.16 -3.29
C ALA A 196 8.22 23.07 -3.74
N VAL A 197 6.97 22.62 -3.56
CA VAL A 197 5.75 23.42 -3.82
C VAL A 197 5.16 24.05 -2.55
N GLY A 198 5.82 23.91 -1.39
CA GLY A 198 5.39 24.47 -0.11
C GLY A 198 4.31 23.66 0.62
N ALA A 199 4.03 22.43 0.18
CA ALA A 199 3.05 21.54 0.80
C ALA A 199 3.69 20.67 1.90
N THR A 200 4.00 21.30 3.03
CA THR A 200 4.72 20.68 4.17
C THR A 200 3.79 20.02 5.20
N ILE A 201 2.50 20.33 5.16
CA ILE A 201 1.53 19.91 6.18
C ILE A 201 1.15 18.43 6.00
N VAL A 202 1.31 17.63 7.05
CA VAL A 202 0.79 16.26 7.13
C VAL A 202 -0.71 16.31 7.37
N THR A 203 -1.49 15.63 6.53
CA THR A 203 -2.97 15.64 6.60
C THR A 203 -3.59 14.26 6.80
N ARG A 204 -2.78 13.19 6.72
CA ARG A 204 -3.26 11.82 6.87
C ARG A 204 -2.22 10.86 7.45
N VAL A 205 -2.71 9.76 8.01
CA VAL A 205 -1.95 8.53 8.28
C VAL A 205 -2.51 7.45 7.37
N VAL A 206 -1.63 6.74 6.66
CA VAL A 206 -1.98 5.58 5.84
C VAL A 206 -1.50 4.33 6.56
N ILE A 207 -2.39 3.38 6.80
CA ILE A 207 -2.09 2.05 7.35
C ILE A 207 -2.24 1.05 6.20
N PHE A 208 -1.28 0.16 6.02
CA PHE A 208 -1.25 -0.72 4.84
C PHE A 208 -0.72 -2.12 5.15
N GLY A 209 -0.90 -3.05 4.23
CA GLY A 209 -0.45 -4.44 4.33
C GLY A 209 -1.57 -5.42 4.67
N SER A 210 -1.21 -6.65 5.06
CA SER A 210 -2.19 -7.69 5.36
C SER A 210 -2.61 -7.61 6.83
N PHE A 211 -3.82 -7.11 7.09
CA PHE A 211 -4.39 -7.03 8.43
C PHE A 211 -5.91 -7.31 8.42
N SER A 212 -6.46 -7.67 9.57
CA SER A 212 -7.91 -7.87 9.73
C SER A 212 -8.62 -6.52 9.87
N ARG A 213 -9.59 -6.23 9.00
CA ARG A 213 -10.45 -5.04 9.14
C ARG A 213 -11.26 -5.06 10.44
N VAL A 214 -11.68 -6.25 10.89
CA VAL A 214 -12.39 -6.38 12.17
C VAL A 214 -11.46 -5.97 13.32
N ALA A 215 -10.21 -6.44 13.33
CA ALA A 215 -9.24 -6.06 14.34
C ALA A 215 -8.88 -4.56 14.28
N LEU A 216 -8.85 -3.98 13.09
CA LEU A 216 -8.69 -2.53 12.91
C LEU A 216 -9.86 -1.75 13.54
N ASP A 217 -11.09 -2.17 13.26
CA ASP A 217 -12.30 -1.52 13.77
C ASP A 217 -12.41 -1.66 15.30
N GLU A 218 -12.09 -2.84 15.85
CA GLU A 218 -12.01 -3.11 17.29
C GLU A 218 -10.94 -2.23 17.96
N ALA A 219 -9.72 -2.19 17.41
CA ALA A 219 -8.65 -1.35 17.93
C ALA A 219 -8.97 0.15 17.86
N GLY A 220 -9.75 0.57 16.86
CA GLY A 220 -10.23 1.94 16.71
C GLY A 220 -11.29 2.32 17.73
N THR A 221 -12.26 1.44 17.98
CA THR A 221 -13.37 1.68 18.92
C THR A 221 -12.93 1.65 20.39
N ASP A 222 -12.03 0.74 20.75
CA ASP A 222 -11.47 0.63 22.12
C ASP A 222 -10.64 1.83 22.57
N ARG A 223 -10.12 2.60 21.61
CA ARG A 223 -9.33 3.82 21.88
C ARG A 223 -10.12 5.10 21.68
N ALA A 224 -11.14 5.10 20.83
CA ALA A 224 -12.08 6.22 20.70
C ALA A 224 -12.94 6.40 21.97
N SER A 225 -13.34 5.31 22.62
CA SER A 225 -14.16 5.32 23.85
C SER A 225 -13.45 5.95 25.06
N ARG A 226 -12.10 5.95 25.07
CA ARG A 226 -11.26 6.53 26.13
C ARG A 226 -11.03 8.04 26.00
N SER A 227 -11.54 8.67 24.94
CA SER A 227 -11.44 10.13 24.72
C SER A 227 -12.81 10.74 24.42
N ARG A 228 -13.65 10.87 25.45
CA ARG A 228 -14.90 11.66 25.35
C ARG A 228 -14.53 13.15 25.29
N GLY A 229 -14.65 13.75 24.10
CA GLY A 229 -14.47 15.20 23.95
C GLY A 229 -14.75 15.79 22.57
N THR A 230 -14.64 15.03 21.48
CA THR A 230 -14.86 15.61 20.15
C THR A 230 -15.51 14.60 19.19
N ARG A 231 -16.76 14.92 18.81
CA ARG A 231 -17.51 14.23 17.76
C ARG A 231 -16.90 14.60 16.40
N ARG A 232 -16.16 13.66 15.77
CA ARG A 232 -15.87 13.69 14.32
C ARG A 232 -15.80 12.27 13.78
N THR A 233 -16.61 12.00 12.75
CA THR A 233 -16.62 10.76 11.98
C THR A 233 -15.29 10.65 11.22
N PRO A 234 -14.51 9.57 11.36
CA PRO A 234 -13.40 9.32 10.46
C PRO A 234 -13.98 9.05 9.07
N MET A 235 -13.65 9.91 8.10
CA MET A 235 -13.90 9.62 6.68
C MET A 235 -12.86 8.58 6.27
N VAL A 236 -13.24 7.30 6.28
CA VAL A 236 -12.42 6.20 5.78
C VAL A 236 -12.51 6.23 4.26
N CYS A 237 -11.61 6.95 3.60
CA CYS A 237 -11.51 6.98 2.14
C CYS A 237 -10.29 6.18 1.69
N TRP A 238 -10.46 4.86 1.61
CA TRP A 238 -9.88 3.95 0.61
C TRP A 238 -10.37 2.52 0.95
N ALA A 239 -11.03 1.87 -0.01
CA ALA A 239 -11.36 0.45 0.07
C ALA A 239 -11.07 -0.15 -1.30
N SER A 240 -10.16 -1.13 -1.35
CA SER A 240 -9.90 -1.89 -2.57
C SER A 240 -11.20 -2.50 -3.12
N PRO A 241 -11.37 -2.65 -4.45
CA PRO A 241 -12.55 -3.28 -5.03
C PRO A 241 -12.76 -4.68 -4.45
N ARG A 242 -13.91 -4.92 -3.81
CA ARG A 242 -14.27 -6.26 -3.33
C ARG A 242 -14.35 -7.22 -4.54
N PRO A 243 -13.75 -8.43 -4.51
CA PRO A 243 -14.17 -9.48 -5.42
C PRO A 243 -15.65 -9.78 -5.16
N ARG A 244 -16.51 -9.63 -6.18
CA ARG A 244 -17.92 -10.01 -6.07
C ARG A 244 -17.98 -11.51 -5.80
N ARG A 245 -18.53 -11.90 -4.64
CA ARG A 245 -18.92 -13.29 -4.43
C ARG A 245 -19.87 -13.69 -5.58
N PRO A 246 -19.67 -14.86 -6.23
CA PRO A 246 -20.72 -15.39 -7.10
C PRO A 246 -21.97 -15.56 -6.25
N SER A 247 -23.08 -14.97 -6.70
CA SER A 247 -24.38 -15.13 -6.07
C SER A 247 -24.71 -16.62 -6.01
N ALA A 248 -24.95 -17.14 -4.82
CA ALA A 248 -25.53 -18.46 -4.65
C ALA A 248 -26.82 -18.51 -5.47
N SER A 249 -26.90 -19.48 -6.38
CA SER A 249 -28.08 -19.81 -7.17
C SER A 249 -29.29 -19.96 -6.25
N SER A 250 -30.35 -19.19 -6.52
CA SER A 250 -31.65 -19.38 -5.89
C SER A 250 -32.14 -20.82 -6.07
N PRO A 251 -32.76 -21.45 -5.05
CA PRO A 251 -33.31 -22.78 -5.19
C PRO A 251 -34.49 -22.78 -6.16
N SER A 252 -34.47 -23.75 -7.08
CA SER A 252 -35.53 -24.05 -8.04
C SER A 252 -36.86 -24.29 -7.33
N ALA A 253 -37.86 -23.44 -7.60
CA ALA A 253 -39.24 -23.78 -7.30
C ALA A 253 -39.73 -24.84 -8.30
N SER A 254 -39.97 -26.02 -7.75
CA SER A 254 -40.61 -27.15 -8.41
C SER A 254 -42.12 -27.08 -8.24
N THR A 255 -42.83 -27.63 -9.24
CA THR A 255 -44.24 -28.03 -9.32
C THR A 255 -45.31 -26.96 -9.62
N ALA A 256 -45.93 -27.10 -10.80
CA ALA A 256 -47.38 -27.15 -10.92
C ALA A 256 -47.75 -28.06 -12.11
N SER A 257 -48.46 -29.14 -11.79
CA SER A 257 -49.03 -30.15 -12.66
C SER A 257 -50.50 -29.79 -12.93
N THR A 258 -50.94 -29.97 -14.18
CA THR A 258 -52.29 -30.32 -14.67
C THR A 258 -53.53 -29.57 -14.14
N ALA A 259 -54.18 -28.82 -15.04
CA ALA A 259 -55.57 -29.06 -15.51
C ALA A 259 -55.82 -28.23 -16.77
#